data_AF-A0A0F9IEG4-F1
#
_entry.id   AF-A0A0F9IEG4-F1
#
_cell.length_a   1.000
_cell.length_b   1.000
_cell.length_c   1.000
_cell.angle_alpha   90.00
_cell.angle_beta   90.00
_cell.angle_gamma   90.00
#
_symmetry.space_group_name_H-M   'P 1'
#
loop_
_entity.id
_entity.type
_entity.pdbx_description
1 polymer ?
#
loop_
_entity_poly.entity_id
_entity_poly.type
_entity_poly.pdbx_seq_one_letter_code
_entity_poly.pdbx_strand_id
1 'polypeptide(L)'
;MDALGYFLTAWVDPQLLLLVALGTFTGIYIGAIPGLSVTMAVSILISFTFAWDVNDALCLMVGIFMGGVYGGSRTAILLNIPGAPSAIATALDG
;
A
#
# COMPACT_ATOMS: atom_id res chain seq x y z
N MET A 1 10.34 -17.05 -24.20
CA MET A 1 10.58 -15.61 -24.41
C MET A 1 9.42 -14.78 -23.84
N ASP A 2 8.21 -15.34 -23.80
CA ASP A 2 6.99 -14.63 -23.36
C ASP A 2 6.94 -14.30 -21.86
N ALA A 3 7.47 -15.18 -21.00
CA ALA A 3 7.54 -14.92 -19.55
C ALA A 3 8.40 -13.70 -19.19
N LEU A 4 9.48 -13.48 -19.96
CA LEU A 4 10.38 -12.35 -19.74
C LEU A 4 9.70 -11.04 -20.21
N GLY A 5 8.95 -11.09 -21.31
CA GLY A 5 8.10 -9.97 -21.75
C GLY A 5 7.05 -9.60 -20.70
N TYR A 6 6.35 -10.59 -20.14
CA TYR A 6 5.34 -10.38 -19.10
C TYR A 6 5.92 -9.88 -17.77
N PHE A 7 7.15 -10.26 -17.43
CA PHE A 7 7.83 -9.68 -16.28
C PHE A 7 8.16 -8.20 -16.52
N LEU A 8 8.63 -7.85 -17.71
CA LEU A 8 9.02 -6.48 -18.03
C LEU A 8 7.84 -5.52 -18.04
N THR A 9 6.62 -5.94 -18.42
CA THR A 9 5.45 -5.05 -18.47
C THR A 9 5.22 -4.30 -17.16
N ALA A 10 5.39 -4.96 -16.01
CA ALA A 10 5.25 -4.31 -14.69
C ALA A 10 6.22 -3.13 -14.46
N TRP A 11 7.32 -3.08 -15.21
CA TRP A 11 8.37 -2.06 -15.08
C TRP A 11 8.32 -0.99 -16.17
N VAL A 12 7.75 -1.31 -17.34
CA VAL A 12 7.74 -0.40 -18.50
C VAL A 12 6.37 0.16 -18.82
N ASP A 13 5.29 -0.45 -18.34
CA ASP A 13 3.93 0.05 -18.57
C ASP A 13 3.67 1.31 -17.71
N PRO A 14 3.46 2.48 -18.34
CA PRO A 14 3.24 3.73 -17.61
C PRO A 14 1.97 3.72 -16.75
N GLN A 15 0.94 2.97 -17.16
CA GLN A 15 -0.32 2.88 -16.42
C GLN A 15 -0.11 2.11 -15.11
N LEU A 16 0.58 0.97 -15.16
CA LEU A 16 0.89 0.17 -13.97
C LEU A 16 1.74 0.97 -12.98
N LEU A 17 2.77 1.65 -13.48
CA LEU A 17 3.61 2.53 -12.65
C LEU A 17 2.81 3.65 -11.99
N LEU A 18 1.87 4.26 -12.72
CA LEU A 18 1.01 5.31 -12.19
C LEU A 18 0.06 4.78 -11.13
N LEU A 19 -0.51 3.58 -11.31
CA LEU A 19 -1.34 2.92 -10.30
C LEU A 19 -0.55 2.58 -9.04
N VAL A 20 0.69 2.09 -9.16
CA VAL A 20 1.56 1.88 -8.00
C VAL A 20 1.84 3.20 -7.28
N ALA A 21 2.20 4.26 -8.02
CA ALA A 21 2.50 5.57 -7.44
C ALA A 21 1.29 6.18 -6.71
N LEU A 22 0.10 6.13 -7.33
CA LEU A 22 -1.15 6.56 -6.70
C LEU A 22 -1.50 5.69 -5.50
N GLY A 23 -1.32 4.37 -5.61
CA GLY A 23 -1.52 3.43 -4.52
C GLY A 23 -0.61 3.75 -3.35
N THR A 24 0.68 3.97 -3.58
CA THR A 24 1.63 4.33 -2.52
C THR A 24 1.28 5.67 -1.89
N PHE A 25 0.97 6.69 -2.69
CA PHE A 25 0.58 7.99 -2.16
C PHE A 25 -0.67 7.88 -1.27
N THR A 26 -1.74 7.28 -1.77
CA THR A 26 -2.98 7.07 -1.00
C THR A 26 -2.76 6.18 0.22
N GLY A 27 -1.96 5.13 0.08
CA GLY A 27 -1.53 4.24 1.16
C GLY A 27 -0.89 5.00 2.32
N ILE A 28 -0.02 5.96 2.06
CA ILE A 28 0.62 6.77 3.11
C ILE A 28 -0.42 7.50 3.97
N TYR A 29 -1.45 8.07 3.35
CA TYR A 29 -2.52 8.75 4.09
C TYR A 29 -3.42 7.78 4.83
N ILE A 30 -3.77 6.65 4.20
CA ILE A 30 -4.59 5.61 4.81
C ILE A 30 -3.88 5.01 6.02
N GLY A 31 -2.58 4.72 5.90
CA GLY A 31 -1.74 4.23 7.01
C GLY A 31 -1.58 5.24 8.14
N ALA A 32 -1.72 6.53 7.84
CA ALA A 32 -1.73 7.58 8.85
C ALA A 32 -3.09 7.72 9.58
N ILE A 33 -4.04 6.81 9.38
CA ILE A 33 -5.28 6.75 10.16
C ILE A 33 -5.04 5.86 11.40
N PRO A 34 -5.21 6.38 12.64
CA PRO A 34 -4.98 5.61 13.86
C PRO A 34 -5.90 4.38 13.93
N GLY A 35 -5.32 3.22 14.27
CA GLY A 35 -6.08 1.98 14.43
C GLY A 35 -6.52 1.29 13.13
N LEU A 36 -6.24 1.86 11.95
CA LEU A 36 -6.49 1.19 10.67
C LEU A 36 -5.26 0.38 10.25
N SER A 37 -5.34 -0.95 10.38
CA SER A 37 -4.28 -1.82 9.88
C SER A 37 -4.24 -1.81 8.35
N VAL A 38 -3.03 -1.90 7.81
CA VAL A 38 -2.78 -1.94 6.36
C VAL A 38 -3.45 -3.15 5.70
N THR A 39 -3.45 -4.30 6.39
CA THR A 39 -4.12 -5.52 5.91
C THR A 39 -5.62 -5.31 5.77
N MET A 40 -6.28 -4.63 6.72
CA MET A 40 -7.70 -4.27 6.59
C MET A 40 -7.95 -3.36 5.38
N ALA A 41 -7.09 -2.35 5.16
CA ALA A 41 -7.23 -1.46 4.01
C ALA A 41 -7.13 -2.22 2.67
N VAL A 42 -6.18 -3.15 2.54
CA VAL A 42 -6.05 -3.99 1.34
C VAL A 42 -7.25 -4.93 1.18
N SER A 43 -7.77 -5.52 2.26
CA SER A 43 -8.98 -6.36 2.20
C SER A 43 -10.20 -5.60 1.68
N ILE A 44 -10.36 -4.33 2.08
CA ILE A 44 -11.41 -3.47 1.55
C ILE A 44 -11.20 -3.23 0.05
N LEU A 45 -9.95 -2.95 -0.34
CA LEU A 45 -9.61 -2.67 -1.73
C LEU A 45 -9.93 -3.83 -2.68
N ILE A 46 -9.71 -5.07 -2.24
CA ILE A 46 -10.02 -6.28 -3.03
C ILE A 46 -11.47 -6.28 -3.51
N SER A 47 -12.41 -5.90 -2.64
CA SER A 47 -13.83 -5.81 -3.01
C SER A 47 -14.10 -4.76 -4.09
N PHE A 48 -13.35 -3.66 -4.09
CA PHE A 48 -13.48 -2.59 -5.09
C PHE A 48 -12.79 -2.89 -6.42
N THR A 49 -11.70 -3.64 -6.40
CA THR A 49 -10.91 -3.96 -7.59
C THR A 49 -11.25 -5.34 -8.17
N PHE A 50 -12.28 -6.02 -7.68
CA PHE A 50 -12.60 -7.39 -8.10
C PHE A 50 -12.92 -7.50 -9.61
N ALA A 51 -13.47 -6.44 -10.20
CA ALA A 51 -13.79 -6.38 -11.62
C ALA A 51 -12.67 -5.78 -12.50
N TRP A 52 -11.52 -5.42 -11.91
CA TRP A 52 -10.40 -4.82 -12.63
C TRP A 52 -9.53 -5.88 -13.28
N ASP A 53 -8.66 -5.45 -14.20
CA ASP A 53 -7.58 -6.32 -14.66
C ASP A 53 -6.67 -6.70 -13.48
N VAL A 54 -6.18 -7.94 -13.50
CA VAL A 54 -5.40 -8.51 -12.40
C VAL A 54 -4.13 -7.68 -12.14
N ASN A 55 -3.46 -7.19 -13.18
CA ASN A 55 -2.23 -6.42 -13.02
C ASN A 55 -2.51 -5.05 -12.41
N ASP A 56 -3.56 -4.36 -12.88
CA ASP A 56 -3.97 -3.05 -12.35
C ASP A 56 -4.36 -3.15 -10.87
N ALA A 57 -5.17 -4.15 -10.52
CA ALA A 57 -5.61 -4.40 -9.15
C ALA A 57 -4.43 -4.68 -8.21
N LEU A 58 -3.51 -5.57 -8.62
CA LEU A 58 -2.35 -5.92 -7.82
C LEU A 58 -1.38 -4.74 -7.65
N CYS A 59 -1.14 -3.97 -8.71
CA CYS A 59 -0.27 -2.80 -8.67
C CYS A 59 -0.78 -1.76 -7.67
N LEU A 60 -2.09 -1.46 -7.70
CA LEU A 60 -2.72 -0.55 -6.76
C LEU A 60 -2.64 -1.07 -5.31
N MET A 61 -2.96 -2.35 -5.09
CA MET A 61 -2.92 -2.97 -3.75
C MET A 61 -1.51 -2.97 -3.15
N VAL A 62 -0.50 -3.35 -3.94
CA VAL A 62 0.90 -3.35 -3.49
C VAL A 62 1.37 -1.93 -3.17
N GLY A 63 0.98 -0.96 -4.00
CA GLY A 63 1.22 0.45 -3.74
C GLY A 63 0.66 0.87 -2.37
N ILE A 64 -0.63 0.63 -2.14
CA ILE A 64 -1.32 0.97 -0.88
C ILE A 64 -0.70 0.25 0.31
N PHE A 65 -0.36 -1.02 0.15
CA PHE A 65 0.26 -1.81 1.20
C PHE A 65 1.59 -1.19 1.64
N MET A 66 2.50 -0.95 0.69
CA MET A 66 3.81 -0.36 0.99
C MET A 66 3.70 1.06 1.56
N GLY A 67 2.84 1.89 0.95
CA GLY A 67 2.57 3.23 1.45
C GLY A 67 1.97 3.23 2.85
N GLY A 68 1.02 2.34 3.13
CA GLY A 68 0.35 2.21 4.41
C GLY A 68 1.25 1.74 5.53
N VAL A 69 2.14 0.78 5.26
CA VAL A 69 3.14 0.33 6.24
C VAL A 69 4.05 1.50 6.65
N TYR A 70 4.49 2.31 5.68
CA TYR A 70 5.25 3.51 5.97
C TYR A 70 4.42 4.57 6.71
N GLY A 71 3.18 4.83 6.27
CA GLY A 71 2.28 5.81 6.86
C GLY A 71 1.95 5.55 8.34
N GLY A 72 1.86 4.28 8.75
CA GLY A 72 1.59 3.88 10.13
C GLY A 72 2.64 4.32 11.15
N SER A 73 3.86 4.64 10.70
CA SER A 73 4.88 5.27 11.56
C SER A 73 4.47 6.67 12.02
N ARG A 74 3.74 7.43 11.21
CA ARG A 74 3.37 8.82 11.51
C ARG A 74 2.41 8.92 12.69
N THR A 75 1.40 8.05 12.74
CA THR A 75 0.46 7.98 13.87
C THR A 75 1.10 7.39 15.11
N ALA A 76 2.01 6.43 14.95
CA ALA A 76 2.81 5.91 16.05
C ALA A 76 3.66 7.00 16.72
N ILE A 77 4.38 7.81 15.93
CA ILE A 77 5.24 8.89 16.44
C ILE A 77 4.42 10.04 17.01
N LEU A 78 3.48 10.60 16.22
CA LEU A 78 2.81 11.85 16.59
C LEU A 78 1.72 11.67 17.65
N LEU A 79 1.08 10.50 17.69
CA LEU A 79 -0.10 10.27 18.53
C LEU A 79 0.09 9.13 19.52
N ASN A 80 1.20 8.38 19.47
CA ASN A 80 1.42 7.18 20.28
C ASN A 80 0.29 6.14 20.13
N ILE A 81 -0.36 6.11 18.96
CA ILE A 81 -1.40 5.15 18.59
C ILE A 81 -0.94 4.44 17.31
N PRO A 82 -0.19 3.33 17.41
CA PRO A 82 0.34 2.63 16.25
C PRO A 82 -0.78 1.99 15.42
N GLY A 83 -0.72 2.17 14.09
CA GLY A 83 -1.66 1.54 13.15
C GLY A 83 -1.41 0.04 12.90
N ALA A 84 -0.22 -0.46 13.22
CA ALA A 84 0.17 -1.86 13.08
C ALA A 84 1.11 -2.30 14.22
N PRO A 85 1.13 -3.60 14.60
CA PRO A 85 2.00 -4.10 15.67
C PRO A 85 3.49 -3.82 15.44
N SER A 86 3.95 -3.82 14.18
CA SER A 86 5.33 -3.51 13.83
C SER A 86 5.72 -2.05 14.08
N ALA A 87 4.74 -1.12 14.10
CA ALA A 87 4.98 0.30 14.34
C ALA A 87 5.11 0.65 15.83
N ILE A 88 4.94 -0.31 16.75
CA ILE A 88 5.09 -0.07 18.19
C ILE A 88 6.52 0.40 18.54
N ALA A 89 7.53 -0.17 17.88
CA ALA A 89 8.91 0.24 18.07
C ALA A 89 9.11 1.70 17.65
N THR A 90 8.42 2.14 16.58
CA THR A 90 8.46 3.53 16.10
C THR A 90 7.79 4.51 17.07
N ALA A 91 6.78 4.07 17.83
CA ALA A 91 6.18 4.89 18.89
C ALA A 91 7.12 5.11 20.10
N LEU A 92 8.10 4.23 20.29
CA LEU A 92 9.10 4.31 21.36
C LEU A 92 10.38 5.06 20.93
N ASP A 93 10.76 4.92 19.66
CA ASP A 93 11.93 5.59 19.06
C ASP A 93 11.66 7.06 18.70
N GLY A 94 10.42 7.36 18.31
CA GLY A 94 9.96 8.67 17.83
C GLY A 94 9.83 9.76 18.88
#